data_AF-A0A9P6H325-F1
#
_entry.id   AF-A0A9P6H325-F1
#
_cell.length_a   1.000
_cell.length_b   1.000
_cell.length_c   1.000
_cell.angle_alpha   90.00
_cell.angle_beta   90.00
_cell.angle_gamma   90.00
#
_symmetry.space_group_name_H-M   'P 1'
#
loop_
_entity.id
_entity.type
_entity.pdbx_description
1 polymer ?
#
loop_
_entity_poly.entity_id
_entity_poly.type
_entity_poly.pdbx_seq_one_letter_code
_entity_poly.pdbx_strand_id
1 'polypeptide(L)' 'LLALAAMFIHVFNDKQREAILNNWLVNLTGKAGQWYEVDLLQEHLNFWIKV' A
#
# COMPACT_ATOMS: atom_id res chain seq x y z
N LEU A 1 -4.66 -10.37 -8.53
CA LEU A 1 -5.17 -10.57 -7.15
C LEU A 1 -4.82 -11.94 -6.55
N LEU A 2 -5.22 -13.08 -7.16
CA LEU A 2 -5.04 -14.40 -6.55
C LEU A 2 -3.57 -14.78 -6.24
N ALA A 3 -2.65 -14.53 -7.17
CA ALA A 3 -1.22 -14.81 -6.96
C ALA A 3 -0.62 -13.96 -5.81
N LEU A 4 -0.99 -12.69 -5.72
CA LEU A 4 -0.53 -11.80 -4.63
C LEU A 4 -1.06 -12.27 -3.28
N ALA A 5 -2.32 -12.69 -3.20
CA ALA A 5 -2.91 -13.24 -1.98
C ALA A 5 -2.19 -14.54 -1.56
N ALA A 6 -1.89 -15.44 -2.51
CA ALA A 6 -1.15 -16.66 -2.23
C ALA A 6 0.28 -16.36 -1.72
N MET A 7 0.98 -15.40 -2.33
CA MET A 7 2.30 -14.96 -1.86
C MET A 7 2.23 -14.33 -0.47
N PHE A 8 1.21 -13.51 -0.20
CA PHE A 8 1.00 -12.89 1.10
C PHE A 8 0.76 -13.89 2.22
N ILE A 9 0.01 -14.97 1.94
CA ILE A 9 -0.31 -16.00 2.94
C ILE A 9 0.84 -16.97 3.15
N HIS A 10 1.51 -17.41 2.06
CA HIS A 10 2.42 -18.55 2.12
C HIS A 10 3.90 -18.22 2.00
N VAL A 11 4.26 -17.07 1.42
CA VAL A 11 5.65 -16.76 1.05
C VAL A 11 6.24 -15.63 1.90
N PHE A 12 5.47 -14.56 2.15
CA PHE A 12 5.97 -13.40 2.87
C PHE A 12 6.07 -13.64 4.38
N ASN A 13 7.16 -13.16 4.98
CA ASN A 13 7.34 -13.11 6.44
C ASN A 13 6.58 -11.93 7.07
N ASP A 14 6.50 -11.88 8.40
CA ASP A 14 5.71 -10.89 9.12
C ASP A 14 6.10 -9.44 8.78
N LYS A 15 7.40 -9.15 8.69
CA LYS A 15 7.90 -7.81 8.33
C LYS A 15 7.49 -7.40 6.92
N GLN A 16 7.51 -8.34 5.98
CA GLN A 16 7.08 -8.10 4.60
C GLN A 16 5.56 -7.86 4.52
N ARG A 17 4.77 -8.63 5.28
CA ARG A 17 3.31 -8.45 5.35
C ARG A 17 2.95 -7.09 5.93
N GLU A 18 3.60 -6.72 7.03
CA GLU A 18 3.44 -5.40 7.66
C GLU A 18 3.80 -4.28 6.69
N ALA A 19 4.95 -4.36 6.01
CA ALA A 19 5.36 -3.38 5.01
C ALA A 19 4.36 -3.27 3.84
N ILE A 20 3.81 -4.39 3.37
CA ILE A 20 2.80 -4.40 2.29
C ILE A 20 1.50 -3.72 2.76
N LEU A 21 1.01 -4.05 3.95
CA LEU A 21 -0.22 -3.46 4.50
C LEU A 21 -0.06 -1.97 4.80
N ASN A 22 1.10 -1.55 5.31
CA ASN A 22 1.43 -0.14 5.55
C ASN A 22 1.56 0.67 4.25
N ASN A 23 1.76 0.00 3.11
CA ASN A 23 1.76 0.64 1.78
C ASN A 23 0.39 0.57 1.09
N TRP A 24 -0.65 0.02 1.73
CA TRP A 24 -1.98 -0.09 1.11
C TRP A 24 -2.84 1.14 1.39
N LEU A 25 -2.79 1.64 2.62
CA LEU A 25 -3.63 2.74 3.09
C LEU A 25 -2.78 3.81 3.76
N VAL A 26 -3.10 5.08 3.47
CA VAL A 26 -2.46 6.25 4.06
C VAL A 26 -3.51 7.17 4.65
N ASN A 27 -3.19 7.76 5.80
CA ASN A 27 -4.04 8.73 6.46
C ASN A 27 -3.33 10.08 6.49
N LEU A 28 -3.72 10.97 5.58
CA LEU A 28 -3.15 12.31 5.48
C LEU A 28 -3.67 13.26 6.56
N THR A 29 -4.77 12.92 7.23
CA THR A 29 -5.45 13.81 8.20
C THR A 29 -5.14 13.47 9.65
N GLY A 30 -4.61 12.27 9.92
CA GLY A 30 -4.38 11.72 11.26
C GLY A 30 -5.64 11.33 12.02
N LYS A 31 -6.84 11.45 11.42
CA LYS A 31 -8.12 11.14 12.08
C LYS A 31 -8.53 9.69 11.87
N ALA A 32 -9.07 9.06 12.90
CA ALA A 32 -9.58 7.69 12.79
C ALA A 32 -10.62 7.56 11.66
N GLY A 33 -10.48 6.52 10.84
CA GLY A 33 -11.39 6.23 9.72
C GLY A 33 -11.15 7.04 8.43
N GLN A 34 -10.20 7.97 8.41
CA GLN A 34 -9.87 8.76 7.21
C GLN A 34 -8.67 8.18 6.46
N TRP A 35 -8.82 6.95 5.97
CA TRP A 35 -7.80 6.25 5.20
C TRP A 35 -8.09 6.35 3.70
N TYR A 36 -7.04 6.57 2.92
CA TYR A 36 -7.07 6.62 1.47
C TYR A 36 -6.18 5.52 0.92
N GLU A 37 -6.52 4.96 -0.24
CA GLU A 37 -5.66 4.02 -0.94
C GLU A 37 -4.38 4.73 -1.39
N VAL A 38 -3.22 4.19 -1.01
CA VAL A 38 -1.90 4.76 -1.35
C VAL A 38 -1.69 4.81 -2.87
N ASP A 39 -2.22 3.83 -3.59
CA ASP A 39 -2.11 3.73 -5.06
C ASP A 39 -2.64 4.99 -5.75
N LEU A 40 -3.73 5.58 -5.25
CA LEU A 40 -4.30 6.84 -5.76
C LEU A 40 -3.32 8.02 -5.67
N LEU A 41 -2.46 8.03 -4.63
CA LEU A 41 -1.42 9.04 -4.48
C LEU A 41 -0.17 8.71 -5.30
N GLN A 42 0.16 7.44 -5.45
CA GLN A 42 1.29 7.00 -6.29
C GLN A 42 1.04 7.30 -7.77
N GLU A 43 -0.19 7.20 -8.26
CA GLU A 43 -0.52 7.51 -9.65
C GLU A 43 -0.25 8.99 -10.00
N HIS A 44 -0.56 9.91 -9.07
CA HIS A 44 -0.21 11.33 -9.22
C HIS A 44 1.29 11.59 -9.07
N LEU A 45 1.99 10.89 -8.17
CA LEU A 45 3.44 11.03 -8.00
C LEU A 45 4.24 10.45 -9.18
N ASN A 46 3.74 9.40 -9.83
CA ASN A 46 4.31 8.83 -11.06
C ASN A 46 4.32 9.83 -12.21
N PHE A 47 3.43 10.83 -12.23
CA PHE A 47 3.51 11.94 -13.17
C PHE A 47 4.73 12.83 -12.90
N TRP A 48 5.03 13.10 -11.63
CA TRP A 48 6.11 14.01 -11.22
C TRP A 48 7.51 13.36 -11.20
N ILE A 49 7.60 12.04 -11.09
CA ILE A 49 8.88 11.29 -11.10
C ILE A 49 9.42 11.05 -12.52
N LYS A 50 8.62 11.26 -13.57
CA LYS A 50 9.02 11.06 -14.98
C LYS A 50 9.94 12.13 -15.57
N VAL A 51 10.64 12.93 -14.75
CA VAL A 51 11.57 13.98 -15.20
C VAL A 51 12.94 13.40 -15.51
#